data_AF-A0A2G1Y5F2-F1
#
_entry.id   AF-A0A2G1Y5F2-F1
#
_cell.length_a   1.000
_cell.length_b   1.000
_cell.length_c   1.000
_cell.angle_alpha   90.00
_cell.angle_beta   90.00
_cell.angle_gamma   90.00
#
_symmetry.space_group_name_H-M   'P 1'
#
loop_
_entity.id
_entity.type
_entity.pdbx_description
1 polymer ?
#
loop_
_entity_poly.entity_id
_entity_poly.type
_entity_poly.pdbx_seq_one_letter_code
_entity_poly.pdbx_strand_id
1 'polypeptide(L)'
;GPGVIFVAYMGGREIKKIAPRGAPVMAAMREGKRNGKLAQRVVLEDIMELLAEPLDAARERLGILPPTKYDEVHKIFRQAGQEPMEVLAAG
;
A
#
# COMPACT_ATOMS: atom_id res chain seq x y z
N GLY A 1 11.04 7.47 10.02
CA GLY A 1 12.28 7.02 10.69
C GLY A 1 12.38 5.49 10.67
N PRO A 2 13.47 4.92 11.19
CA PRO A 2 13.72 3.47 11.19
C PRO A 2 12.61 2.65 11.86
N GLY A 3 12.04 3.14 12.97
CA GLY A 3 10.95 2.46 13.69
C GLY A 3 9.66 2.31 12.88
N VAL A 4 9.25 3.36 12.15
CA VAL A 4 8.05 3.29 11.28
C VAL A 4 8.25 2.27 10.16
N ILE A 5 9.44 2.23 9.57
CA ILE A 5 9.78 1.24 8.54
C ILE A 5 9.77 -0.18 9.15
N PHE A 6 10.32 -0.34 10.35
CA PHE A 6 10.31 -1.61 11.07
C PHE A 6 8.89 -2.13 11.27
N VAL A 7 7.98 -1.33 11.85
CA VAL A 7 6.60 -1.73 12.11
C VAL A 7 5.89 -2.13 10.82
N ALA A 8 6.02 -1.32 9.75
CA ALA A 8 5.41 -1.63 8.46
C ALA A 8 5.91 -2.97 7.89
N TYR A 9 7.23 -3.21 7.92
CA TYR A 9 7.79 -4.45 7.39
C TYR A 9 7.45 -5.67 8.25
N MET A 10 7.28 -5.52 9.56
CA MET A 10 6.82 -6.60 10.43
C MET A 10 5.35 -6.96 10.15
N GLY A 11 4.47 -5.96 9.97
CA GLY A 11 3.10 -6.20 9.53
C GLY A 11 3.02 -6.94 8.20
N GLY A 12 3.81 -6.51 7.20
CA GLY A 12 3.91 -7.21 5.91
C GLY A 12 4.44 -8.65 6.02
N ARG A 13 5.33 -8.93 6.99
CA ARG A 13 5.81 -10.30 7.25
C ARG A 13 4.74 -11.20 7.85
N GLU A 14 3.88 -10.68 8.73
CA GLU A 14 2.76 -11.44 9.28
C GLU A 14 1.73 -11.76 8.18
N ILE A 15 1.36 -10.78 7.36
CA ILE A 15 0.46 -11.00 6.20
C ILE A 15 1.04 -12.07 5.26
N LYS A 16 2.36 -12.07 5.02
CA LYS A 16 3.00 -13.06 4.16
C LYS A 16 2.80 -14.51 4.65
N LYS A 17 2.66 -14.74 5.96
CA LYS A 17 2.47 -16.10 6.51
C LYS A 17 1.12 -16.70 6.13
N ILE A 18 0.10 -15.85 6.04
CA ILE A 18 -1.28 -16.25 5.73
C ILE A 18 -1.64 -16.03 4.26
N ALA A 19 -0.81 -15.28 3.51
CA ALA A 19 -1.05 -14.97 2.11
C ALA A 19 -0.99 -16.23 1.23
N PRO A 20 -1.83 -16.30 0.16
CA PRO A 20 -1.74 -17.39 -0.80
C PRO A 20 -0.37 -17.48 -1.46
N ARG A 21 -0.01 -18.70 -1.87
CA ARG A 21 1.27 -18.97 -2.52
C ARG A 21 1.43 -18.10 -3.77
N GLY A 22 2.58 -17.43 -3.86
CA GLY A 22 2.89 -16.56 -5.00
C GLY A 22 2.53 -15.08 -4.79
N ALA A 23 1.77 -14.73 -3.73
CA ALA A 23 1.47 -13.34 -3.43
C ALA A 23 2.74 -12.52 -3.15
N PRO A 24 3.02 -11.43 -3.90
CA PRO A 24 4.27 -10.67 -3.79
C PRO A 24 4.26 -9.65 -2.63
N VAL A 25 3.83 -10.06 -1.44
CA VAL A 25 3.61 -9.17 -0.27
C VAL A 25 4.83 -8.30 0.06
N MET A 26 6.02 -8.89 0.16
CA MET A 26 7.24 -8.10 0.48
C MET A 26 7.69 -7.20 -0.67
N ALA A 27 7.32 -7.52 -1.91
CA ALA A 27 7.55 -6.63 -3.05
C ALA A 27 6.61 -5.42 -2.99
N ALA A 28 5.34 -5.61 -2.62
CA ALA A 28 4.41 -4.51 -2.35
C ALA A 28 4.92 -3.57 -1.25
N MET A 29 5.48 -4.10 -0.16
CA MET A 29 6.09 -3.27 0.90
C MET A 29 7.26 -2.41 0.39
N ARG A 30 8.12 -2.99 -0.46
CA ARG A 30 9.24 -2.26 -1.06
C ARG A 30 8.76 -1.21 -2.06
N GLU A 31 7.74 -1.53 -2.86
CA GLU A 31 7.09 -0.60 -3.78
C GLU A 31 6.53 0.60 -3.02
N GLY A 32 5.75 0.38 -1.96
CA GLY A 32 5.20 1.45 -1.13
C GLY A 32 6.28 2.36 -0.52
N LYS A 33 7.37 1.78 0.00
CA LYS A 33 8.52 2.54 0.51
C LYS A 33 9.18 3.39 -0.59
N ARG A 34 9.36 2.83 -1.79
CA ARG A 34 9.97 3.53 -2.93
C ARG A 34 9.06 4.65 -3.42
N ASN A 35 7.78 4.36 -3.65
CA ASN A 35 6.81 5.32 -4.17
C ASN A 35 6.61 6.46 -3.17
N GLY A 36 6.48 6.16 -1.87
CA GLY A 36 6.38 7.19 -0.83
C GLY A 36 7.64 8.05 -0.66
N LYS A 37 8.82 7.57 -1.07
CA LYS A 37 10.05 8.38 -1.11
C LYS A 37 10.05 9.34 -2.31
N LEU A 38 9.40 8.97 -3.41
CA LEU A 38 9.34 9.76 -4.65
C LEU A 38 8.20 10.77 -4.64
N ALA A 39 7.10 10.46 -3.96
CA ALA A 39 5.93 11.33 -3.85
C ALA A 39 6.21 12.57 -2.99
N GLN A 40 5.43 13.63 -3.23
CA GLN A 40 5.39 14.82 -2.40
C GLN A 40 4.80 14.51 -1.02
N ARG A 41 5.16 15.31 -0.01
CA ARG A 41 4.75 15.07 1.37
C ARG A 41 3.33 15.60 1.60
N VAL A 42 2.34 14.71 1.49
CA VAL A 42 0.91 15.00 1.76
C VAL A 42 0.67 15.76 3.08
N VAL A 43 1.49 15.52 4.11
CA VAL A 43 1.36 16.16 5.43
C VAL A 43 1.64 17.67 5.42
N LEU A 44 2.20 18.20 4.33
CA LEU A 44 2.52 19.61 4.16
C LEU A 44 1.46 20.35 3.32
N GLU A 45 0.47 19.63 2.78
CA GLU A 45 -0.61 20.19 1.97
C GLU A 45 -1.72 20.77 2.86
N ASP A 46 -2.52 21.70 2.32
CA ASP A 46 -3.82 22.00 2.90
C ASP A 46 -4.76 20.82 2.67
N ILE A 47 -5.15 20.16 3.75
CA ILE A 47 -5.97 18.94 3.68
C ILE A 47 -7.38 19.23 3.13
N MET A 48 -7.95 20.39 3.43
CA MET A 48 -9.30 20.72 2.97
C MET A 48 -9.31 21.01 1.46
N GLU A 49 -8.29 21.70 0.97
CA GLU A 49 -8.10 21.94 -0.46
C GLU A 49 -7.78 20.64 -1.20
N LEU A 50 -6.87 19.82 -0.66
CA LEU A 50 -6.50 18.51 -1.23
C LEU A 50 -7.71 17.57 -1.36
N LEU A 51 -8.59 17.55 -0.36
CA LEU A 51 -9.80 16.71 -0.40
C LEU A 51 -10.85 17.20 -1.39
N ALA A 52 -10.82 18.49 -1.77
CA ALA A 52 -11.71 19.06 -2.78
C ALA A 52 -11.18 18.83 -4.21
N GLU A 53 -9.88 18.58 -4.37
CA GLU A 53 -9.25 18.30 -5.66
C GLU A 53 -9.68 16.96 -6.25
N PRO A 54 -9.92 16.85 -7.56
CA PRO A 54 -10.12 15.56 -8.22
C PRO A 54 -8.95 14.60 -7.97
N LEU A 55 -9.27 13.35 -7.63
CA LEU A 55 -8.29 12.37 -7.18
C LEU A 55 -7.12 12.15 -8.15
N ASP A 56 -7.39 12.12 -9.46
CA ASP A 56 -6.35 11.89 -10.46
C ASP A 56 -5.42 13.10 -10.61
N ALA A 57 -5.97 14.32 -10.52
CA ALA A 57 -5.19 15.56 -10.52
C ALA A 57 -4.28 15.62 -9.29
N ALA A 58 -4.84 15.32 -8.11
CA ALA A 58 -4.07 15.28 -6.86
C ALA A 58 -2.93 14.25 -6.92
N ARG A 59 -3.18 13.06 -7.48
CA ARG A 59 -2.15 12.02 -7.66
C ARG A 59 -1.03 12.45 -8.60
N GLU A 60 -1.38 13.05 -9.74
CA GLU A 60 -0.40 13.55 -10.70
C GLU A 60 0.46 14.65 -10.07
N ARG A 61 -0.18 15.65 -9.47
CA ARG A 61 0.48 16.75 -8.78
C ARG A 61 1.42 16.25 -7.69
N LEU A 62 0.96 15.33 -6.84
CA LEU A 62 1.76 14.77 -5.74
C LEU A 62 2.78 13.70 -6.18
N GLY A 63 2.81 13.33 -7.46
CA GLY A 63 3.72 12.31 -7.98
C GLY A 63 3.46 10.92 -7.42
N ILE A 64 2.19 10.59 -7.14
CA ILE A 64 1.78 9.28 -6.61
C ILE A 64 1.79 8.25 -7.74
N LEU A 65 2.76 7.34 -7.69
CA LEU A 65 2.90 6.27 -8.68
C LEU A 65 1.88 5.13 -8.44
N PRO A 66 1.41 4.45 -9.50
CA PRO A 66 0.50 3.31 -9.38
C PRO A 66 1.06 2.17 -8.50
N PRO A 67 0.22 1.55 -7.64
CA PRO A 67 0.64 0.53 -6.70
C PRO A 67 0.54 -0.90 -7.29
N THR A 68 1.32 -1.19 -8.33
CA THR A 68 1.19 -2.42 -9.13
C THR A 68 1.33 -3.72 -8.34
N LYS A 69 2.23 -3.77 -7.35
CA LYS A 69 2.47 -4.98 -6.54
C LYS A 69 1.43 -5.16 -5.46
N TYR A 70 0.88 -4.07 -4.94
CA TYR A 70 -0.27 -4.13 -4.05
C TYR A 70 -1.50 -4.72 -4.75
N ASP A 71 -1.79 -4.25 -5.97
CA ASP A 71 -2.90 -4.75 -6.77
C ASP A 71 -2.73 -6.23 -7.14
N GLU A 72 -1.50 -6.65 -7.44
CA GLU A 72 -1.15 -8.05 -7.70
C GLU A 72 -1.39 -8.94 -6.48
N VAL A 73 -1.03 -8.48 -5.27
CA VAL A 73 -1.35 -9.20 -4.01
C VAL A 73 -2.86 -9.36 -3.88
N HIS A 74 -3.63 -8.29 -4.02
CA HIS A 74 -5.09 -8.34 -3.89
C HIS A 74 -5.73 -9.28 -4.91
N LYS A 75 -5.24 -9.27 -6.15
CA LYS A 75 -5.71 -10.19 -7.20
C LYS A 75 -5.49 -11.65 -6.80
N ILE A 76 -4.32 -11.99 -6.28
CA ILE A 76 -3.98 -13.36 -5.86
C ILE A 76 -4.83 -13.82 -4.67
N PHE A 77 -5.08 -12.94 -3.70
CA PHE A 77 -5.99 -13.19 -2.59
C PHE A 77 -7.41 -13.53 -3.07
N ARG A 78 -7.99 -12.67 -3.93
CA ARG A 78 -9.33 -12.91 -4.51
C ARG A 78 -9.38 -14.21 -5.32
N GLN A 79 -8.33 -14.52 -6.08
CA GLN A 79 -8.23 -15.79 -6.82
C GLN A 79 -8.20 -17.02 -5.91
N ALA A 80 -7.66 -16.88 -4.69
CA ALA A 80 -7.67 -17.92 -3.69
C ALA A 80 -9.00 -18.01 -2.90
N GLY A 81 -10.02 -17.21 -3.26
CA GLY A 81 -11.29 -17.14 -2.54
C GLY A 81 -11.17 -16.47 -1.16
N GLN A 82 -10.09 -15.74 -0.92
CA GLN A 82 -9.85 -15.02 0.32
C GLN A 82 -10.00 -13.53 0.05
N GLU A 83 -11.02 -12.88 0.62
CA GLU A 83 -11.11 -11.43 0.54
C GLU A 83 -10.02 -10.79 1.44
N PRO A 84 -9.10 -9.98 0.89
CA PRO A 84 -7.96 -9.46 1.64
C PRO A 84 -8.34 -8.75 2.93
N MET A 85 -9.46 -8.00 2.91
CA MET A 85 -9.92 -7.23 4.07
C MET A 85 -10.53 -8.11 5.15
N GLU A 86 -11.15 -9.22 4.79
CA GLU A 86 -11.70 -10.19 5.75
C GLU A 86 -10.57 -10.96 6.44
N VAL A 87 -9.51 -11.31 5.68
CA VAL A 87 -8.32 -11.95 6.24
C VAL A 87 -7.62 -11.06 7.27
N LEU A 88 -7.59 -9.74 7.04
CA LEU A 88 -7.03 -8.78 7.99
C LEU A 88 -7.91 -8.57 9.24
N ALA A 89 -9.23 -8.74 9.12
CA ALA A 89 -10.17 -8.61 10.23
C ALA A 89 -10.25 -9.86 11.12
N ALA A 90 -9.84 -11.02 10.60
CA ALA A 90 -9.91 -12.31 11.29
C ALA A 90 -8.64 -12.69 12.08
N GLY A 91 -7.57 -11.90 11.99
CA GLY A 91 -6.29 -12.12 12.68
C GLY A 91 -6.07 -11.12 13.81
#